data_AF-A0A7S3MLT0-F1
#
_entry.id   AF-A0A7S3MLT0-F1
#
_cell.length_a   1.000
_cell.length_b   1.000
_cell.length_c   1.000
_cell.angle_alpha   90.00
_cell.angle_beta   90.00
_cell.angle_gamma   90.00
#
_symmetry.space_group_name_H-M   'P 1'
#
loop_
_entity.id
_entity.type
_entity.pdbx_description
1 polymer ?
#
loop_
_entity_poly.entity_id
_entity_poly.type
_entity_poly.pdbx_seq_one_letter_code
_entity_poly.pdbx_strand_id
1 'polypeptide(L)'
;MQSWYNEAIAKSNDGSDNMDSSATEESKSGNAKNQGSCNQASAAGAPNGKQFGEDGFKYQNLSFPATQDDLNDYNREVREQIEKKYETLTKNVHFYLCYLFLETGDFRNATKHGEIVLKNYDGRLLKKTQFTVMQYLAEAYCMLEEHEKALQ
;
A
#
# COMPACT_ATOMS: atom_id res chain seq x y z
N MET A 1 49.84 2.11 11.48
CA MET A 1 48.55 1.51 11.04
C MET A 1 47.36 2.38 11.49
N GLN A 2 47.30 3.64 11.05
CA GLN A 2 46.20 4.57 11.39
C GLN A 2 45.62 5.31 10.18
N SER A 3 46.16 5.07 8.97
CA SER A 3 45.73 5.77 7.76
C SER A 3 44.49 5.15 7.10
N TRP A 4 44.27 3.83 7.22
CA TRP A 4 43.14 3.16 6.55
C TRP A 4 41.81 3.27 7.28
N TYR A 5 41.82 3.49 8.61
CA TYR A 5 40.59 3.67 9.38
C TYR A 5 39.91 5.02 9.09
N ASN A 6 40.71 6.07 8.87
CA ASN A 6 40.18 7.41 8.59
C ASN A 6 39.67 7.55 7.14
N GLU A 7 40.18 6.75 6.20
CA GLU A 7 39.71 6.76 4.81
C GLU A 7 38.35 6.05 4.64
N ALA A 8 38.04 5.08 5.51
CA ALA A 8 36.73 4.40 5.53
C ALA A 8 35.61 5.29 6.09
N ILE A 9 35.92 6.12 7.09
CA ILE A 9 34.94 7.05 7.68
C ILE A 9 34.63 8.20 6.70
N ALA A 10 35.62 8.72 5.97
CA ALA A 10 35.42 9.78 4.99
C ALA A 10 34.52 9.35 3.80
N LYS A 11 34.55 8.07 3.40
CA LYS A 11 33.66 7.55 2.34
C LYS A 11 32.25 7.17 2.81
N SER A 12 32.01 7.14 4.12
CA SER A 12 30.69 6.83 4.68
C SER A 12 29.80 8.07 4.91
N ASN A 13 30.36 9.27 4.78
CA ASN A 13 29.68 10.51 5.18
C ASN A 13 29.18 11.37 4.00
N ASP A 14 29.24 10.85 2.77
CA ASP A 14 28.86 11.57 1.54
C ASP A 14 27.54 11.04 0.92
N GLY A 15 26.72 10.40 1.73
CA GLY A 15 25.37 9.95 1.40
C GLY A 15 24.35 10.58 2.33
N SER A 16 24.34 11.92 2.42
CA SER A 16 23.21 12.61 3.04
C SER A 16 21.99 12.37 2.15
N ASP A 17 21.19 11.37 2.50
CA ASP A 17 19.83 11.21 2.00
C ASP A 17 19.05 12.45 2.40
N ASN A 18 19.01 13.41 1.48
CA ASN A 18 18.22 14.61 1.57
C ASN A 18 16.76 14.16 1.42
N MET A 19 16.16 13.80 2.56
CA MET A 19 14.76 13.44 2.69
C MET A 19 13.92 14.63 2.27
N ASP A 20 13.24 14.50 1.14
CA ASP A 20 12.25 15.43 0.60
C ASP A 20 11.21 15.76 1.68
N SER A 21 11.37 16.94 2.28
CA SER A 21 10.36 17.59 3.12
C SER A 21 9.40 18.34 2.22
N SER A 22 8.39 17.63 1.72
CA SER A 22 7.22 18.23 1.08
C SER A 22 5.93 17.66 1.68
N ALA A 23 5.77 17.86 2.99
CA ALA A 23 4.47 17.85 3.64
C ALA A 23 4.20 19.26 4.18
N THR A 24 3.77 20.16 3.29
CA THR A 24 3.22 21.46 3.67
C THR A 24 1.87 21.24 4.35
N GLU A 25 1.81 21.58 5.63
CA GLU A 25 0.59 21.77 6.40
C GLU A 25 -0.24 22.91 5.78
N GLU A 26 -1.48 22.62 5.41
CA GLU A 26 -2.57 23.59 5.48
C GLU A 26 -3.92 22.89 5.35
N SER A 27 -4.68 22.82 6.44
CA SER A 27 -6.04 23.36 6.49
C SER A 27 -6.75 22.97 7.79
N LYS A 28 -6.93 23.97 8.65
CA LYS A 28 -7.94 24.02 9.70
C LYS A 28 -9.34 23.93 9.09
N SER A 29 -10.22 23.11 9.66
CA SER A 29 -11.68 23.34 9.84
C SER A 29 -12.29 21.98 10.23
N GLY A 30 -12.77 21.77 11.45
CA GLY A 30 -14.08 22.27 11.86
C GLY A 30 -15.04 21.08 11.95
N ASN A 31 -14.95 20.34 13.07
CA ASN A 31 -15.80 19.19 13.38
C ASN A 31 -17.23 19.67 13.65
N ALA A 32 -18.17 19.43 12.74
CA ALA A 32 -19.61 19.62 12.96
C ALA A 32 -20.30 18.27 13.09
N LYS A 33 -20.89 18.06 14.27
CA LYS A 33 -21.73 16.92 14.62
C LYS A 33 -23.03 16.88 13.79
N ASN A 34 -23.54 15.65 13.69
CA ASN A 34 -24.92 15.24 14.01
C ASN A 34 -25.88 14.88 12.86
N GLN A 35 -26.21 13.59 12.86
CA GLN A 35 -27.56 12.99 12.83
C GLN A 35 -28.51 13.30 11.65
N GLY A 36 -28.82 12.21 10.92
CA GLY A 36 -30.19 11.69 10.87
C GLY A 36 -31.02 12.02 9.64
N SER A 37 -31.38 10.99 8.89
CA SER A 37 -32.78 10.60 8.62
C SER A 37 -32.95 10.01 7.22
N CYS A 38 -33.44 8.78 7.22
CA CYS A 38 -33.88 8.00 6.07
C CYS A 38 -35.20 8.51 5.45
N ASN A 39 -35.39 8.11 4.19
CA ASN A 39 -36.60 8.06 3.36
C ASN A 39 -37.04 9.32 2.61
N GLN A 40 -36.97 9.28 1.27
CA GLN A 40 -38.15 9.11 0.44
C GLN A 40 -37.78 8.71 -1.00
N ALA A 41 -38.49 7.71 -1.51
CA ALA A 41 -38.48 7.29 -2.90
C ALA A 41 -39.16 8.35 -3.78
N SER A 42 -38.60 8.61 -4.96
CA SER A 42 -39.34 9.15 -6.12
C SER A 42 -38.60 8.76 -7.39
N ALA A 43 -39.18 7.81 -8.11
CA ALA A 43 -38.82 7.48 -9.48
C ALA A 43 -39.45 8.52 -10.43
N ALA A 44 -38.65 9.14 -11.30
CA ALA A 44 -39.04 9.63 -12.63
C ALA A 44 -37.82 10.28 -13.30
N GLY A 45 -37.51 9.85 -14.53
CA GLY A 45 -36.32 10.27 -15.25
C GLY A 45 -36.26 11.76 -15.59
N ALA A 46 -35.04 12.28 -15.61
CA ALA A 46 -34.67 13.48 -16.34
C ALA A 46 -33.37 13.19 -17.13
N PRO A 47 -33.40 13.23 -18.49
CA PRO A 47 -32.20 13.11 -19.29
C PRO A 47 -31.58 14.51 -19.37
N ASN A 48 -30.62 14.81 -18.50
CA ASN A 48 -29.56 15.81 -18.69
C ASN A 48 -28.90 16.05 -17.33
N GLY A 49 -27.88 15.23 -17.02
CA GLY A 49 -26.98 15.52 -15.92
C GLY A 49 -26.33 16.88 -16.17
N LYS A 50 -26.64 17.87 -15.33
CA LYS A 50 -25.95 19.17 -15.33
C LYS A 50 -24.46 18.89 -15.19
N GLN A 51 -23.68 19.22 -16.22
CA GLN A 51 -22.23 18.99 -16.23
C GLN A 51 -21.49 19.87 -15.21
N PHE A 52 -22.17 20.83 -14.59
CA PHE A 52 -21.64 21.79 -13.64
C PHE A 52 -22.61 21.97 -12.46
N GLY A 53 -22.09 22.06 -11.25
CA GLY A 53 -22.84 22.51 -10.08
C GLY A 53 -23.18 23.99 -10.13
N GLU A 54 -24.04 24.44 -9.21
CA GLU A 54 -24.35 25.86 -9.01
C GLU A 54 -23.11 26.67 -8.56
N ASP A 55 -22.06 25.97 -8.13
CA ASP A 55 -20.71 26.46 -7.80
C ASP A 55 -19.77 26.56 -9.02
N GLY A 56 -20.24 26.21 -10.23
CA GLY A 56 -19.40 26.17 -11.42
C GLY A 56 -18.41 25.00 -11.45
N PHE A 57 -18.50 24.05 -10.51
CA PHE A 57 -17.62 22.90 -10.47
C PHE A 57 -18.11 21.83 -11.45
N LYS A 58 -17.24 21.39 -12.36
CA LYS A 58 -17.57 20.32 -13.31
C LYS A 58 -17.59 18.99 -12.56
N TYR A 59 -18.77 18.53 -12.17
CA TYR A 59 -18.91 17.17 -11.66
C TYR A 59 -18.55 16.22 -12.80
N GLN A 60 -17.52 15.39 -12.59
CA GLN A 60 -17.33 14.23 -13.46
C GLN A 60 -18.65 13.47 -13.47
N ASN A 61 -19.11 13.11 -14.66
CA ASN A 61 -20.37 12.40 -14.84
C ASN A 61 -20.18 11.02 -14.20
N LEU A 62 -20.46 10.93 -12.90
CA LEU A 62 -20.47 9.68 -12.16
C LEU A 62 -21.74 8.98 -12.64
N SER A 63 -21.63 8.21 -13.72
CA SER A 63 -22.71 7.35 -14.17
C SER A 63 -22.89 6.30 -13.08
N PHE A 64 -23.83 6.57 -12.18
CA PHE A 64 -24.17 5.60 -11.16
C PHE A 64 -24.72 4.35 -11.88
N PRO A 65 -24.28 3.14 -11.52
CA PRO A 65 -24.69 1.93 -12.20
C PRO A 65 -26.21 1.78 -12.23
N ALA A 66 -26.78 1.56 -13.42
CA ALA A 66 -28.23 1.47 -13.59
C ALA A 66 -28.77 0.07 -13.31
N THR A 67 -27.93 -0.96 -13.49
CA THR A 67 -28.27 -2.36 -13.25
C THR A 67 -27.37 -3.00 -12.18
N GLN A 68 -27.81 -4.13 -11.63
CA GLN A 68 -27.05 -4.87 -10.62
C GLN A 68 -25.70 -5.38 -11.15
N ASP A 69 -25.64 -5.72 -12.44
CA ASP A 69 -24.40 -6.17 -13.09
C ASP A 69 -23.43 -5.00 -13.28
N ASP A 70 -23.92 -3.84 -13.74
CA ASP A 70 -23.11 -2.61 -13.80
C ASP A 70 -22.58 -2.21 -12.42
N LEU A 71 -23.35 -2.46 -11.36
CA LEU A 71 -22.95 -2.14 -9.98
C LEU A 71 -21.82 -3.05 -9.51
N ASN A 72 -21.85 -4.33 -9.89
CA ASN A 72 -20.78 -5.27 -9.60
C ASN A 72 -19.49 -4.89 -10.34
N ASP A 73 -19.60 -4.48 -11.61
CA ASP A 73 -18.46 -4.03 -12.40
C ASP A 73 -17.86 -2.72 -11.87
N TYR A 74 -18.69 -1.74 -11.52
CA TYR A 74 -18.24 -0.51 -10.86
C TYR A 74 -17.56 -0.78 -9.51
N ASN A 75 -18.12 -1.66 -8.68
CA ASN A 75 -17.51 -2.04 -7.40
C ASN A 75 -16.16 -2.75 -7.60
N ARG A 76 -16.01 -3.56 -8.66
CA ARG A 76 -14.73 -4.18 -9.02
C ARG A 76 -13.71 -3.10 -9.41
N GLU A 77 -14.09 -2.18 -10.29
CA GLU A 77 -13.21 -1.09 -10.74
C GLU A 77 -12.75 -0.20 -9.58
N VAL A 78 -13.66 0.19 -8.69
CA VAL A 78 -13.34 1.01 -7.52
C VAL A 78 -12.37 0.28 -6.59
N ARG A 79 -12.55 -1.04 -6.38
CA ARG A 79 -11.61 -1.83 -5.58
C ARG A 79 -10.23 -1.87 -6.22
N GLU A 80 -10.15 -2.12 -7.53
CA GLU A 80 -8.87 -2.13 -8.25
C GLU A 80 -8.15 -0.78 -8.17
N GLN A 81 -8.88 0.34 -8.29
CA GLN A 81 -8.31 1.68 -8.14
C GLN A 81 -7.78 1.93 -6.73
N ILE A 82 -8.51 1.48 -5.70
CA ILE A 82 -8.07 1.58 -4.30
C ILE A 82 -6.82 0.72 -4.08
N GLU A 83 -6.84 -0.55 -4.50
CA GLU A 83 -5.71 -1.47 -4.35
C GLU A 83 -4.45 -0.94 -5.03
N LYS A 84 -4.59 -0.39 -6.25
CA LYS A 84 -3.48 0.24 -6.98
C LYS A 84 -2.93 1.47 -6.24
N LYS A 85 -3.79 2.29 -5.65
CA LYS A 85 -3.37 3.49 -4.89
C LYS A 85 -2.55 3.11 -3.65
N TYR A 86 -2.92 2.03 -2.97
CA TYR A 86 -2.27 1.58 -1.74
C TYR A 86 -1.25 0.46 -1.94
N GLU A 87 -0.93 0.11 -3.19
CA GLU A 87 -0.03 -0.98 -3.54
C GLU A 87 1.31 -0.94 -2.78
N THR A 88 1.96 0.24 -2.76
CA THR A 88 3.24 0.45 -2.05
C THR A 88 3.10 0.29 -0.54
N LEU A 89 1.98 0.75 0.03
CA LEU A 89 1.71 0.62 1.46
C LEU A 89 1.51 -0.84 1.84
N THR A 90 0.68 -1.57 1.09
CA THR A 90 0.42 -3.00 1.30
C THR A 90 1.71 -3.83 1.24
N LYS A 91 2.59 -3.53 0.27
CA LYS A 91 3.93 -4.12 0.18
C LYS A 91 4.74 -3.90 1.46
N ASN A 92 4.83 -2.65 1.92
CA ASN A 92 5.61 -2.29 3.10
C ASN A 92 5.04 -2.95 4.36
N VAL A 93 3.72 -3.02 4.49
CA VAL A 93 3.05 -3.71 5.60
C VAL A 93 3.44 -5.18 5.64
N HIS A 94 3.36 -5.91 4.52
CA HIS A 94 3.76 -7.32 4.50
C HIS A 94 5.27 -7.51 4.73
N PHE A 95 6.10 -6.61 4.25
CA PHE A 95 7.54 -6.62 4.52
C PHE A 95 7.84 -6.49 6.01
N TYR A 96 7.24 -5.52 6.70
CA TYR A 96 7.46 -5.33 8.14
C TYR A 96 6.79 -6.42 8.99
N LEU A 97 5.63 -6.94 8.57
CA LEU A 97 5.01 -8.08 9.24
C LEU A 97 5.89 -9.34 9.15
N CYS A 98 6.52 -9.59 8.00
CA CYS A 98 7.45 -10.70 7.84
C CYS A 98 8.60 -10.60 8.87
N TYR A 99 9.21 -9.42 8.99
CA TYR A 99 10.25 -9.16 9.99
C TYR A 99 9.74 -9.33 11.43
N LEU A 100 8.60 -8.73 11.76
CA LEU A 100 8.03 -8.80 13.11
C LEU A 100 7.74 -10.25 13.53
N PHE A 101 7.15 -11.05 12.64
CA PHE A 101 6.85 -12.45 12.94
C PHE A 101 8.09 -13.32 13.10
N LEU A 102 9.18 -12.99 12.38
CA LEU A 102 10.48 -13.62 12.58
C LEU A 102 10.98 -13.37 14.01
N GLU A 103 10.95 -12.11 14.45
CA GLU A 103 11.38 -11.70 15.79
C GLU A 103 10.49 -12.27 16.91
N THR A 104 9.19 -12.43 16.67
CA THR A 104 8.27 -13.02 17.66
C THR A 104 8.27 -14.55 17.66
N GLY A 105 9.03 -15.19 16.76
CA GLY A 105 9.10 -16.65 16.64
C GLY A 105 7.91 -17.32 15.96
N ASP A 106 7.02 -16.54 15.32
CA ASP A 106 5.91 -17.08 14.52
C ASP A 106 6.35 -17.26 13.06
N PHE A 107 7.19 -18.29 12.85
CA PHE A 107 7.83 -18.54 11.57
C PHE A 107 6.82 -18.90 10.46
N ARG A 108 5.64 -19.43 10.81
CA ARG A 108 4.58 -19.74 9.83
C ARG A 108 3.95 -18.47 9.25
N ASN A 109 3.73 -17.46 10.08
CA ASN A 109 3.24 -16.18 9.58
C ASN A 109 4.34 -15.37 8.88
N ALA A 110 5.60 -15.49 9.34
CA ALA A 110 6.75 -14.90 8.64
C ALA A 110 6.85 -15.41 7.20
N THR A 111 6.78 -16.73 7.00
CA THR A 111 6.81 -17.35 5.66
C THR A 111 5.65 -16.90 4.78
N LYS A 112 4.42 -16.92 5.31
CA LYS A 112 3.24 -16.46 4.58
C LYS A 112 3.38 -15.03 4.07
N HIS A 113 3.83 -14.11 4.91
CA HIS A 113 3.97 -12.71 4.51
C HIS A 113 5.16 -12.47 3.57
N GLY A 114 6.28 -13.15 3.78
CA GLY A 114 7.42 -13.10 2.87
C GLY A 114 7.08 -13.60 1.46
N GLU A 115 6.32 -14.71 1.37
CA GLU A 115 5.85 -15.23 0.08
C GLU A 115 4.88 -14.28 -0.63
N ILE A 116 3.98 -13.62 0.12
CA ILE A 116 3.06 -12.63 -0.47
C ILE A 116 3.86 -11.48 -1.09
N VAL A 117 4.91 -11.01 -0.41
CA VAL A 117 5.76 -9.94 -0.95
C VAL A 117 6.46 -10.39 -2.23
N LEU A 118 7.08 -11.58 -2.23
CA LEU A 118 7.78 -12.06 -3.42
C LEU A 118 6.84 -12.40 -4.58
N LYS A 119 5.70 -13.07 -4.33
CA LYS A 119 4.76 -13.49 -5.39
C LYS A 119 4.02 -12.30 -6.00
N ASN A 120 3.51 -11.37 -5.18
CA ASN A 120 2.65 -10.29 -5.68
C ASN A 120 3.46 -9.12 -6.24
N TYR A 121 4.71 -8.94 -5.81
CA TYR A 121 5.54 -7.80 -6.19
C TYR A 121 6.80 -8.19 -6.97
N ASP A 122 6.88 -9.42 -7.48
CA ASP A 122 8.01 -9.86 -8.30
C ASP A 122 8.29 -8.89 -9.46
N GLY A 123 9.57 -8.63 -9.75
CA GLY A 123 10.02 -7.66 -10.74
C GLY A 123 9.79 -6.18 -10.41
N ARG A 124 8.98 -5.85 -9.40
CA ARG A 124 8.73 -4.47 -8.90
C ARG A 124 9.48 -4.16 -7.61
N LEU A 125 10.08 -5.16 -6.99
CA LEU A 125 10.91 -5.00 -5.79
C LEU A 125 12.30 -4.47 -6.15
N LEU A 126 12.82 -3.60 -5.29
CA LEU A 126 14.25 -3.28 -5.30
C LEU A 126 15.04 -4.54 -4.98
N LYS A 127 16.15 -4.78 -5.67
CA LYS A 127 17.01 -5.96 -5.45
C LYS A 127 17.40 -6.14 -3.98
N LYS A 128 17.68 -5.03 -3.27
CA LYS A 128 17.97 -5.03 -1.83
C LYS A 128 16.79 -5.56 -1.02
N THR A 129 15.57 -5.06 -1.27
CA THR A 129 14.36 -5.48 -0.57
C THR A 129 14.05 -6.96 -0.85
N GLN A 130 14.15 -7.38 -2.11
CA GLN A 130 13.94 -8.78 -2.50
C GLN A 130 14.93 -9.70 -1.76
N PHE A 131 16.22 -9.35 -1.75
CA PHE A 131 17.23 -10.09 -1.02
C PHE A 131 16.93 -10.18 0.47
N THR A 132 16.54 -9.08 1.11
CA THR A 132 16.17 -9.06 2.52
C THR A 132 14.97 -9.97 2.82
N VAL A 133 13.93 -9.96 1.98
CA VAL A 133 12.78 -10.86 2.16
C VAL A 133 13.19 -12.33 1.99
N MET A 134 14.06 -12.63 1.03
CA MET A 134 14.59 -13.98 0.85
C MET A 134 15.39 -14.45 2.07
N GLN A 135 16.18 -13.57 2.70
CA GLN A 135 16.87 -13.90 3.95
C GLN A 135 15.89 -14.23 5.07
N TYR A 136 14.84 -13.42 5.25
CA TYR A 136 13.80 -13.69 6.26
C TYR A 136 13.09 -15.02 6.00
N LEU A 137 12.79 -15.33 4.75
CA LEU A 137 12.20 -16.61 4.36
C LEU A 137 13.14 -17.77 4.63
N ALA A 138 14.42 -17.66 4.25
CA ALA A 138 15.40 -18.71 4.49
C ALA A 138 15.56 -18.99 5.99
N GLU A 139 15.62 -17.95 6.82
CA GLU A 139 15.67 -18.09 8.28
C GLU A 139 14.40 -18.75 8.83
N ALA A 140 13.22 -18.26 8.44
CA ALA A 140 11.95 -18.84 8.88
C ALA A 140 11.79 -20.31 8.44
N TYR A 141 12.21 -20.67 7.22
CA TYR A 141 12.20 -22.05 6.74
C TYR A 141 13.20 -22.93 7.49
N CYS A 142 14.38 -22.41 7.84
CA CYS A 142 15.32 -23.13 8.70
C CYS A 142 14.72 -23.43 10.08
N MET A 143 14.02 -22.46 10.67
CA MET A 143 13.35 -22.64 11.97
C MET A 143 12.15 -23.58 11.92
N LEU A 144 11.55 -23.77 10.74
CA LEU A 144 10.46 -24.73 10.49
C LEU A 144 10.97 -26.11 10.04
N GLU A 145 12.28 -26.34 10.00
CA GLU A 145 12.92 -27.58 9.51
C GLU A 145 12.63 -27.88 8.01
N GLU A 146 12.17 -26.88 7.25
CA GLU A 146 11.88 -26.99 5.82
C GLU A 146 13.12 -26.60 4.98
N HIS A 147 14.25 -27.28 5.22
CA HIS A 147 15.55 -26.90 4.65
C HIS A 147 15.60 -26.89 3.11
N GLU A 148 14.80 -27.72 2.44
CA GLU A 148 14.72 -27.73 0.97
C GLU A 148 14.17 -26.42 0.40
N LYS A 149 13.23 -25.78 1.10
CA LYS A 149 12.67 -24.49 0.68
C LYS A 149 13.58 -23.33 1.04
N ALA A 150 14.39 -23.46 2.09
CA ALA A 150 15.35 -22.44 2.48
C ALA A 150 16.49 -22.25 1.46
N LEU A 151 16.76 -23.26 0.63
CA LEU A 151 17.82 -23.26 -0.38
C LEU A 151 17.38 -22.70 -1.74
N GLN A 152 16.08 -22.50 -1.95
CA GLN A 152 15.50 -21.98 -3.20
C GLN A 152 15.41 -20.46 -3.18
#